data_AF-A0A928DX47-F1
#
_entry.id   AF-A0A928DX47-F1
#
_cell.length_a   1.000
_cell.length_b   1.000
_cell.length_c   1.000
_cell.angle_alpha   90.00
_cell.angle_beta   90.00
_cell.angle_gamma   90.00
#
_symmetry.space_group_name_H-M   'P 1'
#
loop_
_entity.id
_entity.type
_entity.pdbx_description
1 polymer ?
#
loop_
_entity_poly.entity_id
_entity_poly.type
_entity_poly.pdbx_seq_one_letter_code
_entity_poly.pdbx_strand_id
1 'polypeptide(L)'
;MVCCQLRIRSYSELCDYVNETICLHNHLKKDAFRMTKRLLRRSGRPCGIFYCIHGPRMVKLTAIWEAEKNQILFYGPTGEKVQQTKILDSIQDDLSLGF
;
A
#
# COMPACT_ATOMS: atom_id res chain seq x y z
N MET A 1 17.84 2.34 4.73
CA MET A 1 16.58 2.56 3.98
C MET A 1 16.56 1.53 2.87
N VAL A 2 15.72 0.49 2.97
CA VAL A 2 15.68 -0.59 1.97
C VAL A 2 14.81 -0.12 0.80
N CYS A 3 15.43 0.03 -0.38
CA CYS A 3 14.73 0.28 -1.64
C CYS A 3 14.59 -1.05 -2.38
N CYS A 4 13.56 -1.82 -2.07
CA CYS A 4 13.25 -3.03 -2.84
C CYS A 4 12.57 -2.64 -4.16
N GLN A 5 12.97 -3.27 -5.25
CA GLN A 5 12.30 -3.18 -6.54
C GLN A 5 11.43 -4.42 -6.73
N LEU A 6 10.15 -4.23 -7.03
CA LEU A 6 9.21 -5.32 -7.28
C LEU A 6 8.56 -5.16 -8.67
N ARG A 7 8.19 -6.27 -9.28
CA ARG A 7 7.36 -6.30 -10.48
C ARG A 7 5.94 -6.68 -10.06
N ILE A 8 5.01 -5.75 -10.18
CA ILE A 8 3.59 -5.94 -9.87
C ILE A 8 2.83 -5.62 -11.14
N ARG A 9 2.00 -6.56 -11.59
CA ARG A 9 1.28 -6.42 -12.86
C ARG A 9 -0.21 -6.17 -12.67
N SER A 10 -0.73 -6.45 -11.48
CA SER A 10 -2.16 -6.32 -11.16
C SER A 10 -2.38 -5.61 -9.83
N TYR A 11 -3.53 -4.95 -9.67
CA TYR A 11 -3.95 -4.37 -8.41
C TYR A 11 -4.15 -5.41 -7.30
N SER A 12 -4.57 -6.64 -7.64
CA SER A 12 -4.69 -7.74 -6.67
C SER A 12 -3.32 -8.08 -6.05
N GLU A 13 -2.30 -8.22 -6.88
CA GLU A 13 -0.91 -8.46 -6.46
C GLU A 13 -0.39 -7.31 -5.59
N LEU A 14 -0.72 -6.07 -5.95
CA LEU A 14 -0.37 -4.90 -5.13
C LEU A 14 -0.97 -5.00 -3.73
N CYS A 15 -2.26 -5.32 -3.65
CA CYS A 15 -2.96 -5.45 -2.38
C CYS A 15 -2.39 -6.59 -1.53
N ASP A 16 -2.14 -7.74 -2.15
CA ASP A 16 -1.57 -8.90 -1.47
C ASP A 16 -0.16 -8.61 -0.96
N TYR A 17 0.67 -7.96 -1.77
CA TYR A 17 2.02 -7.54 -1.37
C TYR A 17 2.00 -6.53 -0.22
N VAL A 18 1.12 -5.52 -0.27
CA VAL A 18 0.98 -4.55 0.81
C VAL A 18 0.54 -5.23 2.10
N ASN A 19 -0.44 -6.14 2.01
CA ASN A 19 -0.96 -6.89 3.16
C ASN A 19 0.14 -7.78 3.76
N GLU A 20 0.83 -8.55 2.93
CA GLU A 20 1.92 -9.43 3.34
C GLU A 20 3.08 -8.65 3.96
N THR A 21 3.50 -7.53 3.36
CA THR A 21 4.59 -6.69 3.89
C THR A 21 4.22 -6.12 5.26
N ILE A 22 2.99 -5.59 5.42
CA ILE A 22 2.52 -5.06 6.69
C ILE A 22 2.45 -6.17 7.75
N CYS A 23 1.90 -7.33 7.38
CA CYS A 23 1.82 -8.49 8.27
C CYS A 23 3.21 -8.96 8.70
N LEU A 24 4.16 -9.08 7.76
CA LEU A 24 5.53 -9.50 8.03
C LEU A 24 6.24 -8.53 8.98
N HIS A 25 6.17 -7.22 8.70
CA HIS A 25 6.81 -6.19 9.54
C HIS A 25 6.28 -6.14 10.96
N ASN A 26 5.01 -6.49 11.17
CA ASN A 26 4.34 -6.37 12.46
C ASN A 26 4.08 -7.73 13.10
N HIS A 27 4.62 -8.82 12.54
CA HIS A 27 4.36 -10.19 12.95
C HIS A 27 2.87 -10.50 13.12
N LEU A 28 2.03 -9.90 12.27
CA LEU A 28 0.57 -10.08 12.30
C LEU A 28 0.18 -11.27 11.44
N LYS A 29 -0.88 -11.95 11.84
CA LYS A 29 -1.48 -13.01 11.04
C LYS A 29 -2.23 -12.39 9.86
N LYS A 30 -1.88 -12.81 8.64
CA LYS A 30 -2.62 -12.48 7.41
C LYS A 30 -4.10 -12.84 7.61
N ASP A 31 -5.01 -11.96 7.18
CA ASP A 31 -6.47 -12.06 7.34
C ASP A 31 -7.05 -11.88 8.76
N ALA A 32 -6.22 -11.66 9.78
CA ALA A 32 -6.74 -11.35 11.12
C ALA A 32 -7.32 -9.93 11.23
N PHE A 33 -6.92 -9.02 10.34
CA PHE A 33 -7.31 -7.61 10.38
C PHE A 33 -7.82 -7.14 9.02
N ARG A 34 -8.91 -6.36 9.03
CA ARG A 34 -9.46 -5.76 7.80
C ARG A 34 -8.55 -4.64 7.31
N MET A 35 -8.18 -4.72 6.05
CA MET A 35 -7.52 -3.64 5.31
C MET A 35 -8.57 -2.76 4.64
N THR A 36 -8.55 -1.47 4.96
CA THR A 36 -9.34 -0.46 4.25
C THR A 36 -8.49 0.17 3.17
N LYS A 37 -9.07 0.41 2.00
CA LYS A 37 -8.43 1.06 0.85
C LYS A 37 -9.17 2.34 0.54
N ARG A 38 -8.45 3.41 0.24
CA ARG A 38 -9.03 4.71 -0.12
C ARG A 38 -8.27 5.29 -1.30
N LEU A 39 -9.01 5.65 -2.34
CA LEU A 39 -8.44 6.33 -3.51
C LEU A 39 -7.96 7.73 -3.12
N LEU A 40 -6.73 8.06 -3.48
CA LEU A 40 -6.18 9.40 -3.39
C LEU A 40 -6.38 10.11 -4.73
N ARG A 41 -7.00 11.28 -4.66
CA ARG A 41 -7.20 12.17 -5.81
C ARG A 41 -6.40 13.44 -5.61
N ARG A 42 -5.60 13.82 -6.61
CA ARG A 42 -4.86 15.07 -6.65
C ARG A 42 -5.35 15.87 -7.84
N SER A 43 -5.84 17.08 -7.60
CA SER A 43 -6.41 17.96 -8.64
C SER A 43 -7.50 17.27 -9.50
N GLY A 44 -8.32 16.42 -8.87
CA GLY A 44 -9.38 15.66 -9.54
C GLY A 44 -8.93 14.37 -10.26
N ARG A 45 -7.62 14.10 -10.34
CA ARG A 45 -7.09 12.88 -10.98
C ARG A 45 -6.72 11.82 -9.94
N PRO A 46 -6.99 10.52 -10.19
CA PRO A 46 -6.51 9.45 -9.32
C PRO A 46 -4.99 9.41 -9.34
N CYS A 47 -4.35 9.64 -8.19
CA CYS A 47 -2.88 9.71 -8.08
C CYS A 47 -2.27 8.58 -7.25
N GLY A 48 -3.12 7.79 -6.56
CA GLY A 48 -2.65 6.74 -5.69
C GLY A 48 -3.74 6.12 -4.83
N ILE A 49 -3.35 5.20 -3.97
CA ILE A 49 -4.24 4.47 -3.06
C ILE A 49 -3.62 4.45 -1.66
N PHE A 50 -4.42 4.83 -0.68
CA PHE A 50 -4.11 4.76 0.73
C PHE A 50 -4.67 3.47 1.31
N TYR A 51 -3.80 2.69 1.94
CA TYR A 51 -4.12 1.45 2.64
C TYR A 51 -4.00 1.68 4.13
N CYS A 52 -4.98 1.21 4.89
CA CYS A 52 -4.98 1.26 6.34
C CYS A 52 -5.38 -0.08 6.92
N ILE A 53 -4.50 -0.67 7.72
CA ILE A 53 -4.79 -1.85 8.53
C ILE A 53 -4.91 -1.40 9.99
N HIS A 54 -6.03 -1.77 10.60
CA HIS A 54 -6.24 -1.59 12.02
C HIS A 54 -5.71 -2.82 12.75
N GLY A 55 -4.54 -2.68 13.36
CA GLY A 55 -3.91 -3.72 14.14
C GLY A 55 -4.51 -3.88 15.54
N PRO A 56 -4.04 -4.88 16.31
CA PRO A 56 -4.42 -5.06 17.69
C PRO A 56 -3.88 -3.89 18.53
N ARG A 57 -4.62 -3.48 19.57
CA ARG A 57 -4.25 -2.36 20.47
C ARG A 57 -4.22 -0.97 19.81
N MET A 58 -5.13 -0.72 18.85
CA MET A 58 -5.32 0.59 18.21
C MET A 58 -4.13 1.06 17.35
N VAL A 59 -3.21 0.14 17.01
CA VAL A 59 -2.11 0.41 16.09
C VAL A 59 -2.65 0.61 14.67
N LYS A 60 -2.27 1.73 14.05
CA LYS A 60 -2.63 2.04 12.66
C LYS A 60 -1.41 1.82 11.78
N LEU A 61 -1.50 0.82 10.91
CA LEU A 61 -0.46 0.53 9.94
C LEU A 61 -0.95 1.04 8.60
N THR A 62 -0.16 1.91 7.99
CA THR A 62 -0.60 2.60 6.78
C THR A 62 0.41 2.42 5.67
N ALA A 63 -0.10 2.29 4.45
CA ALA A 63 0.74 2.26 3.26
C ALA A 63 0.12 3.11 2.17
N ILE A 64 0.95 3.75 1.37
CA ILE A 64 0.53 4.63 0.28
C ILE A 64 1.17 4.12 -0.99
N TRP A 65 0.34 3.75 -1.95
CA TRP A 65 0.79 3.55 -3.32
C TRP A 65 0.60 4.85 -4.10
N GLU A 66 1.70 5.39 -4.62
CA GLU A 66 1.71 6.52 -5.55
C GLU A 66 1.78 5.97 -6.98
N ALA A 67 0.74 6.20 -7.78
CA ALA A 67 0.71 5.80 -9.17
C ALA A 67 1.67 6.65 -10.03
N GLU A 68 1.80 7.96 -9.72
CA GLU A 68 2.68 8.89 -10.46
C GLU A 68 4.16 8.46 -10.44
N LYS A 69 4.63 7.98 -9.28
CA LYS A 69 6.02 7.52 -9.08
C LYS A 69 6.15 6.00 -9.10
N ASN A 70 5.04 5.31 -9.28
CA ASN A 70 4.89 3.87 -9.22
C ASN A 70 5.63 3.26 -8.03
N GLN A 71 5.35 3.76 -6.83
CA GLN A 71 6.05 3.35 -5.61
C GLN A 71 5.07 3.17 -4.45
N ILE A 72 5.47 2.34 -3.50
CA ILE A 72 4.73 2.06 -2.28
C ILE A 72 5.56 2.55 -1.11
N LEU A 73 4.95 3.40 -0.29
CA LEU A 73 5.51 3.91 0.96
C LEU A 73 4.80 3.21 2.12
N PHE A 74 5.56 2.55 2.97
CA PHE A 74 5.05 1.91 4.18
C PHE A 74 5.38 2.78 5.38
N TYR A 75 4.35 3.05 6.18
CA TYR A 75 4.44 3.85 7.38
C TYR A 75 4.16 2.99 8.61
N GLY A 76 4.97 3.22 9.63
CA GLY A 76 4.92 2.52 10.89
C GLY A 76 3.78 3.03 11.76
N PRO A 77 3.59 2.40 12.93
CA PRO A 77 2.56 2.78 13.89
C PRO A 77 2.72 4.22 14.40
N THR A 78 3.93 4.79 14.34
CA THR A 78 4.19 6.19 14.76
C THR A 78 4.19 7.19 13.60
N GLY A 79 3.86 6.73 12.38
CA GLY A 79 3.85 7.57 11.17
C GLY A 79 5.23 7.75 10.52
N GLU A 80 6.24 7.02 11.00
CA GLU A 80 7.58 6.98 10.43
C GLU A 80 7.62 6.15 9.14
N LYS A 81 8.41 6.57 8.14
CA LYS A 81 8.58 5.79 6.91
C LYS A 81 9.49 4.58 7.20
N VAL A 82 8.91 3.38 7.19
CA VAL A 82 9.62 2.13 7.51
C VAL A 82 10.26 1.52 6.28
N GLN A 83 9.54 1.53 5.16
CA GLN A 83 9.99 0.93 3.90
C GLN A 83 9.46 1.69 2.70
N GLN A 84 10.23 1.63 1.61
CA GLN A 84 9.83 2.13 0.32
C GLN A 84 10.11 1.05 -0.73
N THR A 85 9.08 0.70 -1.50
CA THR A 85 9.19 -0.28 -2.58
C THR A 85 8.88 0.42 -3.90
N LYS A 86 9.77 0.32 -4.88
CA LYS A 86 9.51 0.82 -6.23
C LYS A 86 8.93 -0.29 -7.08
N ILE A 87 7.89 0.01 -7.83
CA ILE A 87 7.27 -0.91 -8.77
C ILE A 87 7.87 -0.61 -10.15
N LEU A 88 8.41 -1.64 -10.79
CA LEU A 88 9.07 -1.51 -12.09
C LEU A 88 8.08 -1.49 -13.26
N ASP A 89 6.95 -2.18 -13.11
CA ASP A 89 5.91 -2.29 -14.14
C ASP A 89 4.80 -1.29 -13.89
N SER A 90 4.33 -0.60 -14.93
CA SER A 90 3.11 0.21 -14.86
C SER A 90 1.92 -0.70 -14.64
N ILE A 91 1.25 -0.58 -13.49
CA ILE A 91 0.02 -1.33 -13.23
C ILE A 91 -1.04 -0.85 -14.23
N GLN A 92 -1.46 -1.72 -15.14
CA GLN A 92 -2.56 -1.48 -16.09
C GLN A 92 -3.90 -1.70 -15.39
N ASP A 93 -4.18 -0.91 -14.36
CA ASP A 93 -5.52 -0.83 -13.78
C ASP A 93 -6.08 0.54 -14.16
N ASP A 94 -7.10 0.53 -14.99
CA ASP A 94 -7.84 1.70 -15.42
C ASP A 94 -8.51 2.30 -14.16
N LEU A 95 -7.83 3.25 -13.50
CA LEU A 95 -8.27 3.97 -12.28
C LEU A 95 -9.60 4.74 -12.48
N SER A 96 -10.27 4.56 -13.62
CA SER A 96 -11.58 5.08 -14.00
C SER A 96 -12.76 4.31 -13.40
N LEU A 97 -12.57 3.07 -12.96
CA LEU A 97 -13.63 2.30 -12.32
C LEU A 97 -13.70 2.68 -10.84
N GLY A 98 -14.65 3.57 -10.53
CA GLY A 98 -14.94 4.03 -9.18
C GLY A 98 -15.14 2.87 -8.20
N PHE A 99 -14.19 2.73 -7.28
CA PHE A 99 -14.41 2.13 -5.97
C PHE A 99 -15.05 3.16 -5.03
#